data_AF-A0A0Q8GUE0-F1
#
_entry.id   AF-A0A0Q8GUE0-F1
#
_cell.length_a   1.000
_cell.length_b   1.000
_cell.length_c   1.000
_cell.angle_alpha   90.00
_cell.angle_beta   90.00
_cell.angle_gamma   90.00
#
_symmetry.space_group_name_H-M   'P 1'
#
loop_
_entity.id
_entity.type
_entity.pdbx_description
1 polymer ?
#
loop_
_entity_poly.entity_id
_entity_poly.type
_entity_poly.pdbx_seq_one_letter_code
_entity_poly.pdbx_strand_id
1 'polypeptide(L)'
;MYLVDLELTNVRAIRHMSVDFRSTKPNEKTRRWTVLLGENGCGKSTVLKSIALLLAGSEALPDLLGAPDQWIHNDAKQATISATICTAEGEERTLTLSLNRGDGRDTVIKRNSNGLRQLDAALRKADRNYFIAGYGAFRRPPDTTRRSSIGSSLEQGRAAQLGSMFSLGHELVSLEQWAMDLDYVVGTEGSSIITEALGKLLPGMHFKGIDKRKRAVVMGTADGDVPLGQLSEGYQAMAAWAGDLLFRMTETFKDRKDPLAARGVMLIDEMDMHLHPVWKRNLVDFLDNAFPNLQIIATTHSPLSIQQCGEGELFVVRRETAGPTLVPFAGDPSRLRLSELFLSPLIGLQTLDSPKVAALREEARSIELKPGSKSALEVAKLRSIQEQLEGTTPMTTEEAPAFAKLIEYQKSQPNLDAAARMMEAEELFGTARVTVEPVAPAVKSSRTVRKSAVPPSSARPRSVSGAKATSSSSSPAVKKAAAPKKPPAKKPVAPKPLPKKPAAEVIPPRVAPAKPRAVVRPAAKPAAKGKP
;
A
#
# COMPACT_ATOMS: atom_id res chain seq x y z
N MET A 1 -24.06 -3.80 -1.10
CA MET A 1 -23.94 -4.18 -2.53
C MET A 1 -22.55 -4.74 -2.71
N TYR A 2 -22.39 -5.79 -3.53
CA TYR A 2 -21.09 -6.38 -3.86
C TYR A 2 -20.87 -6.36 -5.36
N LEU A 3 -19.62 -6.29 -5.79
CA LEU A 3 -19.20 -6.42 -7.17
C LEU A 3 -19.30 -7.89 -7.59
N VAL A 4 -19.90 -8.13 -8.75
CA VAL A 4 -20.09 -9.47 -9.34
C VAL A 4 -19.14 -9.67 -10.50
N ASP A 5 -18.98 -8.67 -11.36
CA ASP A 5 -18.02 -8.69 -12.46
C ASP A 5 -17.53 -7.27 -12.75
N LEU A 6 -16.40 -7.18 -13.45
CA LEU A 6 -15.82 -5.95 -13.97
C LEU A 6 -15.29 -6.24 -15.38
N GLU A 7 -15.54 -5.31 -16.29
CA GLU A 7 -14.98 -5.30 -17.64
C GLU A 7 -14.40 -3.92 -17.94
N LEU A 8 -13.15 -3.91 -18.42
CA LEU A 8 -12.39 -2.73 -18.77
C LEU A 8 -12.05 -2.79 -20.25
N THR A 9 -12.37 -1.74 -21.00
CA THR A 9 -12.04 -1.62 -22.42
C THR A 9 -11.34 -0.29 -22.69
N ASN A 10 -10.13 -0.35 -23.26
CA ASN A 10 -9.27 0.78 -23.59
C ASN A 10 -8.98 1.74 -22.41
N VAL A 11 -8.80 1.20 -21.21
CA VAL A 11 -8.52 1.97 -19.99
C VAL A 11 -7.02 2.01 -19.73
N ARG A 12 -6.39 3.18 -19.87
CA ARG A 12 -4.93 3.38 -19.72
C ARG A 12 -4.12 2.34 -20.49
N ALA A 13 -3.32 1.51 -19.82
CA ALA A 13 -2.51 0.47 -20.45
C ALA A 13 -3.29 -0.81 -20.80
N ILE A 14 -4.58 -0.89 -20.43
CA ILE A 14 -5.43 -2.08 -20.59
C ILE A 14 -6.27 -1.92 -21.85
N ARG A 15 -6.12 -2.84 -22.81
CA ARG A 15 -6.97 -2.90 -24.02
C ARG A 15 -8.30 -3.54 -23.74
N HIS A 16 -8.27 -4.73 -23.14
CA HIS A 16 -9.44 -5.45 -22.65
C HIS A 16 -9.01 -6.26 -21.42
N MET A 17 -9.83 -6.25 -20.37
CA MET A 17 -9.65 -7.08 -19.18
C MET A 17 -10.99 -7.30 -18.51
N SER A 18 -11.28 -8.55 -18.15
CA SER A 18 -12.45 -8.91 -17.35
C SER A 18 -12.04 -9.58 -16.06
N VAL A 19 -12.81 -9.34 -15.01
CA VAL A 19 -12.64 -9.93 -13.68
C VAL A 19 -14.01 -10.36 -13.19
N ASP A 20 -14.22 -11.66 -13.01
CA ASP A 20 -15.44 -12.20 -12.40
C ASP A 20 -15.20 -12.35 -10.90
N PHE A 21 -16.03 -11.74 -10.04
CA PHE A 21 -16.01 -11.76 -8.57
C PHE A 21 -16.96 -12.79 -7.92
N ARG A 22 -17.60 -13.65 -8.70
CA ARG A 22 -18.47 -14.71 -8.17
C ARG A 22 -17.67 -15.71 -7.32
N SER A 23 -18.34 -16.24 -6.28
CA SER A 23 -17.76 -17.32 -5.47
C SER A 23 -18.01 -18.66 -6.14
N THR A 24 -17.09 -19.59 -5.97
CA THR A 24 -17.26 -21.00 -6.33
C THR A 24 -17.96 -21.79 -5.22
N LYS A 25 -18.16 -21.20 -4.04
CA LYS A 25 -18.79 -21.85 -2.89
C LYS A 25 -20.33 -21.84 -3.00
N PRO A 26 -21.04 -22.93 -2.66
CA PRO A 26 -22.49 -23.08 -2.88
C PRO A 26 -23.38 -22.02 -2.20
N ASN A 27 -22.93 -21.48 -1.06
CA ASN A 27 -23.73 -20.56 -0.23
C ASN A 27 -23.28 -19.08 -0.34
N GLU A 28 -22.34 -18.77 -1.23
CA GLU A 28 -21.83 -17.42 -1.42
C GLU A 28 -22.03 -17.00 -2.88
N LYS A 29 -22.70 -15.87 -3.12
CA LYS A 29 -22.85 -15.35 -4.49
C LYS A 29 -21.56 -14.72 -5.01
N THR A 30 -20.86 -13.98 -4.15
CA THR A 30 -19.64 -13.25 -4.48
C THR A 30 -18.55 -13.63 -3.49
N ARG A 31 -17.32 -13.83 -3.97
CA ARG A 31 -16.20 -14.09 -3.06
C ARG A 31 -15.84 -12.83 -2.30
N ARG A 32 -15.35 -13.03 -1.08
CA ARG A 32 -15.00 -11.95 -0.18
C ARG A 32 -13.69 -11.30 -0.58
N TRP A 33 -12.66 -12.10 -0.85
CA TRP A 33 -11.34 -11.61 -1.23
C TRP A 33 -11.08 -11.75 -2.71
N THR A 34 -10.43 -10.75 -3.29
CA THR A 34 -9.80 -10.83 -4.61
C THR A 34 -8.48 -10.08 -4.56
N VAL A 35 -7.38 -10.81 -4.67
CA VAL A 35 -6.03 -10.25 -4.60
C VAL A 35 -5.38 -10.30 -5.97
N LEU A 36 -4.96 -9.14 -6.47
CA LEU A 36 -4.27 -8.98 -7.74
C LEU A 36 -2.75 -8.94 -7.49
N LEU A 37 -2.05 -9.96 -7.96
CA LEU A 37 -0.60 -10.07 -7.97
C LEU A 37 -0.04 -9.74 -9.36
N GLY A 38 1.13 -9.12 -9.43
CA GLY A 38 1.82 -8.92 -10.71
C GLY A 38 2.94 -7.91 -10.60
N GLU A 39 3.72 -7.76 -11.66
CA GLU A 39 4.84 -6.82 -11.70
C GLU A 39 4.39 -5.36 -11.70
N ASN A 40 5.34 -4.44 -11.47
CA ASN A 40 5.07 -3.01 -11.56
C ASN A 40 4.71 -2.62 -13.01
N GLY A 41 3.69 -1.78 -13.17
CA GLY A 41 3.25 -1.32 -14.49
C GLY A 41 2.34 -2.29 -15.26
N CYS A 42 1.93 -3.42 -14.69
CA CYS A 42 0.94 -4.32 -15.32
C CYS A 42 -0.53 -3.84 -15.18
N GLY A 43 -0.79 -2.76 -14.43
CA GLY A 43 -2.11 -2.13 -14.37
C GLY A 43 -2.98 -2.49 -13.17
N LYS A 44 -2.47 -3.20 -12.15
CA LYS A 44 -3.20 -3.54 -10.90
C LYS A 44 -3.92 -2.34 -10.28
N SER A 45 -3.19 -1.25 -10.05
CA SER A 45 -3.76 -0.01 -9.51
C SER A 45 -4.78 0.64 -10.45
N THR A 46 -4.66 0.44 -11.77
CA THR A 46 -5.67 0.91 -12.73
C THR A 46 -6.98 0.15 -12.53
N VAL A 47 -6.93 -1.17 -12.37
CA VAL A 47 -8.13 -1.99 -12.10
C VAL A 47 -8.85 -1.51 -10.84
N LEU A 48 -8.12 -1.35 -9.73
CA LEU A 48 -8.68 -0.86 -8.47
C LEU A 48 -9.28 0.55 -8.61
N LYS A 49 -8.57 1.48 -9.24
CA LYS A 49 -9.09 2.85 -9.41
C LYS A 49 -10.27 2.91 -10.38
N SER A 50 -10.36 2.02 -11.37
CA SER A 50 -11.53 1.90 -12.25
C SER A 50 -12.77 1.43 -11.48
N ILE A 51 -12.62 0.44 -10.58
CA ILE A 51 -13.70 0.04 -9.67
C ILE A 51 -14.11 1.22 -8.78
N ALA A 52 -13.14 1.93 -8.20
CA ALA A 52 -13.39 3.10 -7.36
C ALA A 52 -14.19 4.18 -8.10
N LEU A 53 -13.81 4.55 -9.33
CA LEU A 53 -14.54 5.55 -10.12
C LEU A 53 -15.99 5.13 -10.40
N LEU A 54 -16.20 3.87 -10.78
CA LEU A 54 -17.53 3.37 -11.12
C LEU A 54 -18.44 3.34 -9.89
N LEU A 55 -17.91 2.87 -8.76
CA LEU A 55 -18.64 2.72 -7.51
C LEU A 55 -18.78 4.02 -6.70
N ALA A 56 -18.04 5.08 -7.04
CA ALA A 56 -18.19 6.41 -6.46
C ALA A 56 -19.55 7.05 -6.80
N GLY A 57 -20.15 6.66 -7.93
CA GLY A 57 -21.40 7.24 -8.45
C GLY A 57 -21.21 8.64 -9.00
N SER A 58 -22.29 9.22 -9.56
CA SER A 58 -22.20 10.49 -10.32
C SER A 58 -21.83 11.70 -9.45
N GLU A 59 -22.11 11.64 -8.15
CA GLU A 59 -21.86 12.72 -7.20
C GLU A 59 -20.37 12.93 -6.89
N ALA A 60 -19.63 11.83 -6.67
CA ALA A 60 -18.21 11.88 -6.32
C ALA A 60 -17.28 11.75 -7.53
N LEU A 61 -17.80 11.41 -8.70
CA LEU A 61 -17.05 11.31 -9.95
C LEU A 61 -16.27 12.60 -10.32
N PRO A 62 -16.81 13.82 -10.18
CA PRO A 62 -16.11 15.04 -10.59
C PRO A 62 -14.81 15.29 -9.82
N ASP A 63 -14.80 14.94 -8.54
CA ASP A 63 -13.67 15.15 -7.63
C ASP A 63 -12.56 14.10 -7.85
N LEU A 64 -12.94 12.88 -8.26
CA LEU A 64 -12.02 11.75 -8.41
C LEU A 64 -11.44 11.61 -9.84
N LEU A 65 -12.23 11.93 -10.88
CA LEU A 65 -11.89 11.63 -12.27
C LEU A 65 -10.63 12.35 -12.76
N GLY A 66 -10.38 13.57 -12.26
CA GLY A 66 -9.25 14.39 -12.70
C GLY A 66 -9.39 14.84 -14.15
N ALA A 67 -8.48 14.39 -15.03
CA ALA A 67 -8.51 14.65 -16.48
C ALA A 67 -8.98 13.38 -17.22
N PRO A 68 -10.14 13.41 -17.92
CA PRO A 68 -10.72 12.22 -18.57
C PRO A 68 -9.78 11.54 -19.56
N ASP A 69 -9.02 12.32 -20.34
CA ASP A 69 -8.09 11.82 -21.36
C ASP A 69 -7.00 10.91 -20.79
N GLN A 70 -6.60 11.10 -19.53
CA GLN A 70 -5.58 10.26 -18.86
C GLN A 70 -6.08 8.85 -18.55
N TRP A 71 -7.39 8.61 -18.62
CA TRP A 71 -7.98 7.29 -18.43
C TRP A 71 -8.09 6.49 -19.71
N ILE A 72 -7.98 7.15 -20.86
CA ILE A 72 -8.17 6.52 -22.17
C ILE A 72 -6.82 6.00 -22.66
N HIS A 73 -6.81 4.78 -23.16
CA HIS A 73 -5.63 4.21 -23.81
C HIS A 73 -5.10 5.15 -24.90
N ASN A 74 -3.78 5.29 -25.00
CA ASN A 74 -3.12 6.27 -25.89
C ASN A 74 -3.65 6.20 -27.34
N ASP A 75 -3.78 4.99 -27.89
CA ASP A 75 -4.28 4.81 -29.28
C ASP A 75 -5.81 4.67 -29.39
N ALA A 76 -6.57 4.93 -28.31
CA ALA A 76 -8.02 4.84 -28.32
C ALA A 76 -8.66 6.24 -28.27
N LYS A 77 -9.85 6.33 -28.88
CA LYS A 77 -10.72 7.51 -28.84
C LYS A 77 -11.70 7.49 -27.66
N GLN A 78 -11.98 6.31 -27.13
CA GLN A 78 -12.94 6.08 -26.07
C GLN A 78 -12.45 4.97 -25.14
N ALA A 79 -12.79 5.07 -23.86
CA ALA A 79 -12.63 4.03 -22.86
C ALA A 79 -13.97 3.73 -22.18
N THR A 80 -14.19 2.47 -21.82
CA THR A 80 -15.40 2.02 -21.12
C THR A 80 -15.02 1.17 -19.93
N ILE A 81 -15.67 1.45 -18.80
CA ILE A 81 -15.60 0.68 -17.55
C ILE A 81 -17.03 0.20 -17.28
N SER A 82 -17.25 -1.10 -17.25
CA SER A 82 -18.54 -1.72 -16.92
C SER A 82 -18.39 -2.68 -15.75
N ALA A 83 -19.42 -2.78 -14.92
CA ALA A 83 -19.45 -3.76 -13.86
C ALA A 83 -20.89 -4.11 -13.49
N THR A 84 -21.10 -5.34 -13.02
CA THR A 84 -22.35 -5.74 -12.39
C THR A 84 -22.19 -5.72 -10.88
N ILE A 85 -23.15 -5.13 -10.18
CA ILE A 85 -23.24 -5.17 -8.72
C ILE A 85 -24.50 -5.95 -8.29
N CYS A 86 -24.40 -6.67 -7.17
CA CYS A 86 -25.50 -7.38 -6.55
C CYS A 86 -25.94 -6.68 -5.25
N THR A 87 -27.23 -6.44 -5.08
CA THR A 87 -27.82 -5.90 -3.84
C THR A 87 -27.91 -6.96 -2.75
N ALA A 88 -28.23 -6.54 -1.52
CA ALA A 88 -28.45 -7.50 -0.42
C ALA A 88 -29.66 -8.42 -0.68
N GLU A 89 -30.63 -7.94 -1.45
CA GLU A 89 -31.83 -8.68 -1.89
C GLU A 89 -31.54 -9.62 -3.06
N GLY A 90 -30.32 -9.61 -3.60
CA GLY A 90 -29.91 -10.48 -4.69
C GLY A 90 -30.19 -9.94 -6.09
N GLU A 91 -30.66 -8.70 -6.21
CA GLU A 91 -30.87 -8.03 -7.50
C GLU A 91 -29.53 -7.65 -8.13
N GLU A 92 -29.35 -7.94 -9.40
CA GLU A 92 -28.17 -7.51 -10.18
C GLU A 92 -28.45 -6.20 -10.92
N ARG A 93 -27.46 -5.31 -10.92
CA ARG A 93 -27.51 -4.00 -11.56
C ARG A 93 -26.22 -3.75 -12.32
N THR A 94 -26.34 -3.40 -13.59
CA THR A 94 -25.18 -3.10 -14.43
C THR A 94 -24.89 -1.61 -14.40
N LEU A 95 -23.63 -1.29 -14.17
CA LEU A 95 -23.08 0.06 -14.16
C LEU A 95 -22.14 0.23 -15.35
N THR A 96 -22.19 1.39 -15.99
CA THR A 96 -21.31 1.70 -17.11
C THR A 96 -20.82 3.15 -17.03
N LEU A 97 -19.53 3.33 -17.23
CA LEU A 97 -18.82 4.60 -17.32
C LEU A 97 -18.03 4.64 -18.62
N SER A 98 -18.42 5.53 -19.54
CA SER A 98 -17.78 5.75 -20.83
C SER A 98 -17.16 7.14 -20.93
N LEU A 99 -15.89 7.17 -21.32
CA LEU A 99 -15.05 8.37 -21.45
C LEU A 99 -14.61 8.54 -22.90
N ASN A 100 -14.79 9.72 -23.48
CA ASN A 100 -14.30 10.04 -24.83
C ASN A 100 -13.18 11.06 -24.75
N ARG A 101 -12.21 10.93 -25.66
CA ARG A 101 -11.06 11.82 -25.72
C ARG A 101 -11.54 13.23 -26.08
N GLY A 102 -11.07 14.24 -25.33
CA GLY A 102 -11.49 15.62 -25.46
C GLY A 102 -12.76 15.98 -24.67
N ASP A 103 -13.30 15.05 -23.86
CA ASP A 103 -14.43 15.38 -23.00
C ASP A 103 -14.03 16.35 -21.88
N GLY A 104 -14.89 17.35 -21.66
CA GLY A 104 -14.95 18.08 -20.40
C GLY A 104 -15.64 17.26 -19.31
N ARG A 105 -15.40 17.62 -18.04
CA ARG A 105 -15.99 16.94 -16.87
C ARG A 105 -17.52 16.87 -16.93
N ASP A 106 -18.17 17.98 -17.29
CA ASP A 106 -19.63 18.06 -17.39
C ASP A 106 -20.20 17.13 -18.47
N THR A 107 -19.47 16.98 -19.58
CA THR A 107 -19.86 16.08 -20.68
C THR A 107 -19.80 14.62 -20.24
N VAL A 108 -18.76 14.25 -19.49
CA VAL A 108 -18.64 12.91 -18.90
C VAL A 108 -19.82 12.63 -17.97
N ILE A 109 -20.14 13.54 -17.06
CA ILE A 109 -21.23 13.35 -16.08
C ILE A 109 -22.57 13.18 -16.81
N LYS A 110 -22.87 14.07 -17.77
CA LYS A 110 -24.12 14.00 -18.54
C LYS A 110 -24.26 12.69 -19.31
N ARG A 111 -23.18 12.23 -19.98
CA ARG A 111 -23.21 10.97 -20.74
C ARG A 111 -23.47 9.77 -19.84
N ASN A 112 -22.85 9.74 -18.66
CA ASN A 112 -22.88 8.58 -17.77
C ASN A 112 -24.05 8.60 -16.78
N SER A 113 -24.88 9.64 -16.81
CA SER A 113 -26.07 9.77 -15.97
C SER A 113 -27.02 8.57 -16.07
N ASN A 114 -27.17 7.95 -17.25
CA ASN A 114 -27.99 6.74 -17.42
C ASN A 114 -27.28 5.47 -16.94
N GLY A 115 -25.99 5.31 -17.24
CA GLY A 115 -25.19 4.14 -16.85
C GLY A 115 -24.94 4.05 -15.34
N LEU A 116 -24.93 5.19 -14.65
CA LEU A 116 -24.81 5.28 -13.19
C LEU A 116 -26.15 5.45 -12.48
N ARG A 117 -27.25 5.65 -13.22
CA ARG A 117 -28.58 5.95 -12.65
C ARG A 117 -29.04 4.91 -11.64
N GLN A 118 -28.76 3.64 -11.91
CA GLN A 118 -29.18 2.53 -11.06
C GLN A 118 -28.46 2.56 -9.71
N LEU A 119 -27.17 2.93 -9.71
CA LEU A 119 -26.41 3.17 -8.49
C LEU A 119 -26.91 4.44 -7.81
N ASP A 120 -27.02 5.57 -8.51
CA ASP A 120 -27.44 6.84 -7.94
C ASP A 120 -28.87 6.79 -7.33
N ALA A 121 -29.79 6.04 -7.95
CA ALA A 121 -31.13 5.82 -7.43
C ALA A 121 -31.13 4.91 -6.19
N ALA A 122 -30.24 3.90 -6.15
CA ALA A 122 -30.01 3.10 -4.95
C ALA A 122 -29.48 3.98 -3.82
N LEU A 123 -28.46 4.79 -4.11
CA LEU A 123 -27.81 5.68 -3.16
C LEU A 123 -28.79 6.73 -2.62
N ARG A 124 -29.64 7.35 -3.45
CA ARG A 124 -30.64 8.32 -2.95
C ARG A 124 -31.64 7.76 -1.95
N LYS A 125 -31.97 6.47 -2.06
CA LYS A 125 -32.90 5.79 -1.14
C LYS A 125 -32.19 5.12 0.04
N ALA A 126 -30.89 4.88 -0.08
CA ALA A 126 -30.14 3.98 0.78
C ALA A 126 -28.68 4.43 0.99
N ASP A 127 -28.41 5.74 1.00
CA ASP A 127 -27.05 6.31 1.15
C ASP A 127 -26.38 5.80 2.44
N ARG A 128 -27.20 5.53 3.46
CA ARG A 128 -26.81 4.93 4.75
C ARG A 128 -26.62 3.41 4.72
N ASN A 129 -26.74 2.74 3.57
CA ASN A 129 -26.68 1.28 3.42
C ASN A 129 -25.60 0.81 2.43
N TYR A 130 -24.79 1.74 1.90
CA TYR A 130 -23.71 1.42 0.97
C TYR A 130 -22.39 2.03 1.43
N PHE A 131 -21.44 1.17 1.77
CA PHE A 131 -20.10 1.58 2.15
C PHE A 131 -19.10 1.24 1.06
N ILE A 132 -18.28 2.22 0.71
CA ILE A 132 -17.08 2.03 -0.09
C ILE A 132 -15.90 2.72 0.60
N ALA A 133 -14.74 2.07 0.61
CA ALA A 133 -13.49 2.69 1.06
C ALA A 133 -12.36 2.30 0.12
N GLY A 134 -11.48 3.26 -0.16
CA GLY A 134 -10.39 3.11 -1.11
C GLY A 134 -9.09 3.64 -0.54
N TYR A 135 -8.11 2.74 -0.44
CA TYR A 135 -6.79 3.03 0.08
C TYR A 135 -5.76 2.93 -1.04
N GLY A 136 -5.17 4.07 -1.41
CA GLY A 136 -3.99 4.10 -2.27
C GLY A 136 -2.76 3.55 -1.54
N ALA A 137 -1.66 3.37 -2.26
CA ALA A 137 -0.44 2.79 -1.71
C ALA A 137 0.11 3.61 -0.52
N PHE A 138 0.24 4.94 -0.66
CA PHE A 138 0.97 5.78 0.30
C PHE A 138 0.32 5.93 1.68
N ARG A 139 -1.01 5.77 1.80
CA ARG A 139 -1.78 5.84 3.07
C ARG A 139 -1.23 6.87 4.07
N ARG A 140 -1.08 8.11 3.62
CA ARG A 140 -0.33 9.15 4.35
C ARG A 140 -0.99 9.41 5.72
N PRO A 141 -0.27 9.19 6.84
CA PRO A 141 -0.77 9.56 8.16
C PRO A 141 -0.98 11.09 8.25
N PRO A 142 -1.94 11.55 9.05
CA PRO A 142 -2.19 12.97 9.22
C PRO A 142 -1.01 13.65 9.90
N ASP A 143 -0.68 14.86 9.47
CA ASP A 143 0.34 15.68 10.10
C ASP A 143 -0.22 16.31 11.40
N THR A 144 0.12 15.71 12.54
CA THR A 144 -0.34 16.15 13.87
C THR A 144 0.25 17.50 14.30
N THR A 145 1.30 17.99 13.65
CA THR A 145 1.93 19.29 13.94
C THR A 145 1.20 20.45 13.29
N ARG A 146 0.53 20.19 12.16
CA ARG A 146 -0.43 21.13 11.59
C ARG A 146 -1.64 21.11 12.50
N ARG A 147 -1.89 22.21 13.21
CA ARG A 147 -3.21 22.46 13.79
C ARG A 147 -4.18 22.38 12.64
N SER A 148 -4.86 21.26 12.48
CA SER A 148 -5.88 21.10 11.45
C SER A 148 -6.83 22.26 11.63
N SER A 149 -6.82 23.18 10.66
CA SER A 149 -7.97 24.04 10.48
C SER A 149 -9.18 23.10 10.34
N ILE A 150 -10.31 23.56 10.85
CA ILE A 150 -11.62 22.90 10.92
C ILE A 150 -12.13 22.32 9.56
N GLY A 151 -11.31 22.37 8.49
CA GLY A 151 -11.57 21.86 7.14
C GLY A 151 -11.32 20.37 6.89
N SER A 152 -10.52 19.64 7.69
CA SER A 152 -10.39 18.18 7.48
C SER A 152 -11.63 17.39 7.92
N SER A 153 -12.51 18.03 8.69
CA SER A 153 -13.83 17.54 9.08
C SER A 153 -14.91 17.76 7.99
N LEU A 154 -14.56 18.39 6.85
CA LEU A 154 -15.49 18.79 5.78
C LEU A 154 -15.44 17.90 4.53
N GLU A 155 -14.48 16.99 4.38
CA GLU A 155 -14.52 16.01 3.29
C GLU A 155 -15.40 14.82 3.70
N GLN A 156 -16.71 15.06 3.65
CA GLN A 156 -17.73 14.04 3.83
C GLN A 156 -18.12 13.45 2.46
N GLY A 157 -18.52 12.17 2.48
CA GLY A 157 -19.00 11.47 1.28
C GLY A 157 -17.97 10.60 0.59
N ARG A 158 -18.37 10.02 -0.55
CA ARG A 158 -17.63 8.95 -1.24
C ARG A 158 -16.32 9.42 -1.86
N ALA A 159 -16.23 10.68 -2.29
CA ALA A 159 -14.98 11.24 -2.82
C ALA A 159 -13.86 11.18 -1.77
N ALA A 160 -14.16 11.58 -0.53
CA ALA A 160 -13.23 11.49 0.59
C ALA A 160 -12.85 10.04 0.91
N GLN A 161 -13.81 9.11 0.87
CA GLN A 161 -13.59 7.68 1.15
C GLN A 161 -12.66 7.00 0.15
N LEU A 162 -12.54 7.56 -1.06
CA LEU A 162 -11.71 7.04 -2.15
C LEU A 162 -10.49 7.92 -2.43
N GLY A 163 -10.40 9.11 -1.82
CA GLY A 163 -9.48 10.18 -2.21
C GLY A 163 -8.02 9.76 -2.21
N SER A 164 -7.61 8.93 -1.25
CA SER A 164 -6.23 8.42 -1.14
C SER A 164 -5.76 7.60 -2.35
N MET A 165 -6.68 7.02 -3.13
CA MET A 165 -6.35 6.30 -4.36
C MET A 165 -6.03 7.24 -5.53
N PHE A 166 -6.56 8.46 -5.52
CA PHE A 166 -6.48 9.40 -6.64
C PHE A 166 -5.50 10.55 -6.37
N SER A 167 -5.25 10.89 -5.10
CA SER A 167 -4.34 11.95 -4.70
C SER A 167 -3.27 11.46 -3.72
N LEU A 168 -2.00 11.68 -4.08
CA LEU A 168 -0.85 11.37 -3.21
C LEU A 168 -0.78 12.28 -1.97
N GLY A 169 -1.40 13.46 -2.04
CA GLY A 169 -1.43 14.43 -0.95
C GLY A 169 -2.57 14.21 0.04
N HIS A 170 -3.48 13.27 -0.23
CA HIS A 170 -4.62 13.01 0.64
C HIS A 170 -4.16 12.35 1.93
N GLU A 171 -4.34 13.04 3.05
CA GLU A 171 -4.03 12.55 4.39
C GLU A 171 -5.20 11.69 4.91
N LEU A 172 -4.88 10.66 5.69
CA LEU A 172 -5.87 9.85 6.38
C LEU A 172 -6.44 10.60 7.59
N VAL A 173 -7.66 10.25 7.99
CA VAL A 173 -8.26 10.80 9.20
C VAL A 173 -7.48 10.35 10.43
N SER A 174 -7.21 11.28 11.35
CA SER A 174 -6.50 10.99 12.60
C SER A 174 -7.35 10.11 13.51
N LEU A 175 -6.75 9.00 13.94
CA LEU A 175 -7.34 8.11 14.94
C LEU A 175 -7.59 8.86 16.25
N GLU A 176 -6.66 9.73 16.66
CA GLU A 176 -6.82 10.53 17.88
C GLU A 176 -8.02 11.47 17.78
N GLN A 177 -8.23 12.09 16.62
CA GLN A 177 -9.38 12.95 16.37
C GLN A 177 -10.69 12.17 16.43
N TRP A 178 -10.79 11.04 15.74
CA TRP A 178 -11.95 10.15 15.81
C TRP A 178 -12.23 9.67 17.24
N ALA A 179 -11.19 9.22 17.95
CA ALA A 179 -11.31 8.73 19.31
C ALA A 179 -11.83 9.82 20.27
N MET A 180 -11.36 11.05 20.12
CA MET A 180 -11.85 12.19 20.90
C MET A 180 -13.29 12.56 20.57
N ASP A 181 -13.66 12.57 19.29
CA ASP A 181 -15.02 12.90 18.86
C ASP A 181 -16.01 11.85 19.37
N LEU A 182 -15.64 10.57 19.33
CA LEU A 182 -16.48 9.48 19.82
C LEU A 182 -16.58 9.47 21.35
N ASP A 183 -15.49 9.71 22.08
CA ASP A 183 -15.51 9.89 23.54
C ASP A 183 -16.33 11.11 23.97
N TYR A 184 -16.34 12.19 23.18
CA TYR A 184 -17.17 13.36 23.43
C TYR A 184 -18.66 13.10 23.21
N VAL A 185 -19.02 12.37 22.14
CA VAL A 185 -20.42 12.08 21.78
C VAL A 185 -21.03 11.02 22.70
N VAL A 186 -20.27 9.97 23.02
CA VAL A 186 -20.78 8.75 23.68
C VAL A 186 -20.38 8.68 25.17
N GLY A 187 -19.44 9.51 25.62
CA GLY A 187 -18.98 9.51 27.01
C GLY A 187 -18.20 8.25 27.36
N THR A 188 -18.43 7.69 28.56
CA THR A 188 -17.66 6.53 29.08
C THR A 188 -17.79 5.28 28.23
N GLU A 189 -18.93 5.07 27.56
CA GLU A 189 -19.14 3.94 26.63
C GLU A 189 -18.31 4.07 25.34
N GLY A 190 -17.93 5.30 24.96
CA GLY A 190 -17.07 5.55 23.80
C GLY A 190 -15.69 4.92 23.97
N SER A 191 -15.14 4.98 25.18
CA SER A 191 -13.83 4.40 25.50
C SER A 191 -13.81 2.87 25.33
N SER A 192 -14.89 2.16 25.67
CA SER A 192 -15.01 0.71 25.45
C SER A 192 -15.08 0.35 23.98
N ILE A 193 -15.82 1.11 23.17
CA ILE A 193 -15.94 0.89 21.73
C ILE A 193 -14.57 1.09 21.05
N ILE A 194 -13.84 2.14 21.44
CA ILE A 194 -12.50 2.41 20.92
C ILE A 194 -11.53 1.30 21.33
N THR A 195 -11.59 0.86 22.59
CA THR A 195 -10.74 -0.23 23.09
C THR A 195 -11.01 -1.52 22.34
N GLU A 196 -12.29 -1.87 22.10
CA GLU A 196 -12.67 -3.07 21.37
C GLU A 196 -12.25 -2.99 19.90
N ALA A 197 -12.53 -1.88 19.22
CA ALA A 197 -12.21 -1.67 17.82
C ALA A 197 -10.69 -1.67 17.58
N LEU A 198 -9.93 -0.96 18.42
CA LEU A 198 -8.47 -0.93 18.34
C LEU A 198 -7.86 -2.26 18.79
N GLY A 199 -8.45 -2.96 19.76
CA GLY A 199 -8.00 -4.29 20.15
C GLY A 199 -8.15 -5.31 19.02
N LYS A 200 -9.23 -5.23 18.24
CA LYS A 200 -9.44 -6.07 17.05
C LYS A 200 -8.49 -5.73 15.90
N LEU A 201 -8.18 -4.45 15.70
CA LEU A 201 -7.39 -3.99 14.54
C LEU A 201 -5.89 -3.88 14.79
N LEU A 202 -5.47 -3.69 16.04
CA LEU A 202 -4.07 -3.45 16.41
C LEU A 202 -3.55 -4.53 17.40
N PRO A 203 -3.41 -5.79 16.96
CA PRO A 203 -3.01 -6.88 17.84
C PRO A 203 -1.58 -6.70 18.37
N GLY A 204 -1.43 -6.89 19.68
CA GLY A 204 -0.20 -6.62 20.42
C GLY A 204 -0.04 -5.17 20.91
N MET A 205 -0.98 -4.28 20.55
CA MET A 205 -1.06 -2.94 21.12
C MET A 205 -2.22 -2.88 22.13
N HIS A 206 -1.94 -2.45 23.35
CA HIS A 206 -2.96 -2.30 24.36
C HIS A 206 -3.43 -0.85 24.41
N PHE A 207 -4.65 -0.57 23.97
CA PHE A 207 -5.24 0.75 24.18
C PHE A 207 -5.50 0.96 25.67
N LYS A 208 -4.93 2.04 26.24
CA LYS A 208 -5.10 2.37 27.66
C LYS A 208 -6.16 3.44 27.89
N GLY A 209 -6.28 4.38 26.96
CA GLY A 209 -7.22 5.49 27.07
C GLY A 209 -6.82 6.70 26.26
N ILE A 210 -7.53 7.80 26.48
CA ILE A 210 -7.33 9.07 25.79
C ILE A 210 -6.85 10.11 26.81
N ASP A 211 -5.67 10.68 26.59
CA ASP A 211 -5.22 11.86 27.32
C ASP A 211 -5.91 13.10 26.71
N LYS A 212 -7.05 13.49 27.30
CA LYS A 212 -7.84 14.65 26.87
C LYS A 212 -7.08 15.98 26.93
N ARG A 213 -6.06 16.10 27.79
CA ARG A 213 -5.26 17.33 27.91
C ARG A 213 -4.28 17.46 26.76
N LYS A 214 -3.64 16.35 26.39
CA LYS A 214 -2.68 16.29 25.28
C LYS A 214 -3.32 15.94 23.93
N ARG A 215 -4.63 15.66 23.91
CA ARG A 215 -5.37 15.23 22.72
C ARG A 215 -4.73 14.02 22.05
N ALA A 216 -4.29 13.06 22.86
CA ALA A 216 -3.50 11.92 22.40
C ALA A 216 -4.12 10.60 22.85
N VAL A 217 -4.07 9.60 21.97
CA VAL A 217 -4.35 8.21 22.32
C VAL A 217 -3.13 7.61 23.02
N VAL A 218 -3.35 6.98 24.17
CA VAL A 218 -2.29 6.38 24.99
C VAL A 218 -2.31 4.87 24.82
N MET A 219 -1.14 4.32 24.46
CA MET A 219 -0.92 2.90 24.27
C MET A 219 -0.07 2.35 25.42
N GLY A 220 -0.45 1.20 25.96
CA GLY A 220 0.33 0.43 26.91
C GLY A 220 1.38 -0.40 26.18
N THR A 221 2.64 -0.25 26.59
CA THR A 221 3.78 -1.05 26.11
C THR A 221 4.50 -1.69 27.29
N ALA A 222 5.41 -2.63 27.03
CA ALA A 222 6.22 -3.27 28.08
C ALA A 222 7.06 -2.26 28.89
N ASP A 223 7.49 -1.17 28.25
CA ASP A 223 8.34 -0.12 28.85
C ASP A 223 7.52 1.02 29.49
N GLY A 224 6.19 0.92 29.47
CA GLY A 224 5.27 1.90 30.04
C GLY A 224 4.25 2.45 29.04
N ASP A 225 3.49 3.46 29.47
CA ASP A 225 2.48 4.08 28.63
C ASP A 225 3.10 5.15 27.73
N VAL A 226 2.83 5.06 26.44
CA VAL A 226 3.35 6.01 25.45
C VAL A 226 2.22 6.55 24.58
N PRO A 227 2.24 7.84 24.21
CA PRO A 227 1.35 8.38 23.20
C PRO A 227 1.53 7.67 21.85
N LEU A 228 0.46 7.52 21.07
CA LEU A 228 0.48 6.90 19.74
C LEU A 228 1.55 7.51 18.82
N GLY A 229 1.65 8.84 18.78
CA GLY A 229 2.65 9.55 17.98
C GLY A 229 4.12 9.34 18.41
N GLN A 230 4.38 8.58 19.48
CA GLN A 230 5.74 8.20 19.92
C GLN A 230 6.07 6.72 19.61
N LEU A 231 5.13 5.96 19.04
CA LEU A 231 5.39 4.59 18.58
C LEU A 231 6.19 4.59 17.28
N SER A 232 6.66 3.41 16.85
CA SER A 232 7.36 3.31 15.56
C SER A 232 6.45 3.75 14.40
N GLU A 233 7.04 4.30 13.34
CA GLU A 233 6.29 4.81 12.18
C GLU A 233 5.37 3.74 11.57
N GLY A 234 5.77 2.47 11.60
CA GLY A 234 4.92 1.36 11.14
C GLY A 234 3.65 1.20 11.97
N TYR A 235 3.73 1.34 13.29
CA TYR A 235 2.55 1.33 14.17
C TYR A 235 1.69 2.58 13.98
N GLN A 236 2.31 3.75 13.78
CA GLN A 236 1.59 4.99 13.53
C GLN A 236 0.82 4.95 12.20
N ALA A 237 1.46 4.48 11.12
CA ALA A 237 0.84 4.31 9.82
C ALA A 237 -0.35 3.33 9.90
N MET A 238 -0.19 2.28 10.70
CA MET A 238 -1.28 1.33 10.92
C MET A 238 -2.44 1.89 11.72
N ALA A 239 -2.15 2.59 12.80
CA ALA A 239 -3.19 3.22 13.59
C ALA A 239 -3.92 4.31 12.77
N ALA A 240 -3.22 5.03 11.90
CA ALA A 240 -3.84 5.99 10.98
C ALA A 240 -4.78 5.30 9.98
N TRP A 241 -4.37 4.18 9.38
CA TRP A 241 -5.24 3.43 8.47
C TRP A 241 -6.45 2.81 9.18
N ALA A 242 -6.23 2.15 10.31
CA ALA A 242 -7.30 1.59 11.13
C ALA A 242 -8.28 2.68 11.60
N GLY A 243 -7.77 3.82 12.08
CA GLY A 243 -8.58 4.94 12.53
C GLY A 243 -9.39 5.60 11.44
N ASP A 244 -8.82 5.77 10.25
CA ASP A 244 -9.55 6.30 9.09
C ASP A 244 -10.68 5.35 8.66
N LEU A 245 -10.43 4.05 8.61
CA LEU A 245 -11.45 3.05 8.28
C LEU A 245 -12.58 3.03 9.31
N LEU A 246 -12.23 3.00 10.61
CA LEU A 246 -13.19 3.07 11.71
C LEU A 246 -14.03 4.34 11.63
N PHE A 247 -13.37 5.50 11.46
CA PHE A 247 -14.04 6.79 11.30
C PHE A 247 -15.06 6.73 10.16
N ARG A 248 -14.63 6.32 8.96
CA ARG A 248 -15.51 6.26 7.78
C ARG A 248 -16.70 5.32 7.99
N MET A 249 -16.49 4.16 8.61
CA MET A 249 -17.58 3.22 8.89
C MET A 249 -18.55 3.78 9.93
N THR A 250 -18.05 4.32 11.05
CA THR A 250 -18.89 4.91 12.11
C THR A 250 -19.64 6.15 11.63
N GLU A 251 -19.04 6.96 10.77
CA GLU A 251 -19.68 8.14 10.19
C GLU A 251 -20.72 7.79 9.12
N THR A 252 -20.49 6.73 8.33
CA THR A 252 -21.47 6.25 7.33
C THR A 252 -22.68 5.61 8.02
N PHE A 253 -22.46 4.88 9.12
CA PHE A 253 -23.47 4.09 9.81
C PHE A 253 -23.74 4.56 11.26
N LYS A 254 -23.92 5.88 11.47
CA LYS A 254 -24.10 6.49 12.81
C LYS A 254 -25.21 5.86 13.65
N ASP A 255 -26.29 5.42 13.01
CA ASP A 255 -27.49 4.90 13.68
C ASP A 255 -27.48 3.37 13.87
N ARG A 256 -26.41 2.69 13.43
CA ARG A 256 -26.32 1.22 13.48
C ARG A 256 -25.65 0.78 14.77
N LYS A 257 -26.23 -0.21 15.45
CA LYS A 257 -25.66 -0.80 16.68
C LYS A 257 -24.26 -1.41 16.46
N ASP A 258 -24.05 -2.03 15.30
CA ASP A 258 -22.76 -2.57 14.87
C ASP A 258 -22.41 -2.07 13.46
N PRO A 259 -21.70 -0.93 13.36
CA PRO A 259 -21.22 -0.38 12.10
C PRO A 259 -20.20 -1.28 11.38
N LEU A 260 -19.40 -2.06 12.12
CA LEU A 260 -18.29 -2.84 11.57
C LEU A 260 -18.78 -4.08 10.83
N ALA A 261 -19.92 -4.64 11.24
CA ALA A 261 -20.63 -5.69 10.50
C ALA A 261 -21.41 -5.16 9.27
N ALA A 262 -21.22 -3.92 8.84
CA ALA A 262 -21.88 -3.40 7.66
C ALA A 262 -21.34 -4.00 6.35
N ARG A 263 -22.22 -4.07 5.33
CA ARG A 263 -21.84 -4.54 4.00
C ARG A 263 -21.21 -3.41 3.21
N GLY A 264 -20.12 -3.70 2.51
CA GLY A 264 -19.45 -2.72 1.67
C GLY A 264 -18.35 -3.32 0.80
N VAL A 265 -17.72 -2.46 0.01
CA VAL A 265 -16.57 -2.80 -0.84
C VAL A 265 -15.37 -2.01 -0.36
N MET A 266 -14.25 -2.69 -0.12
CA MET A 266 -12.99 -2.07 0.27
C MET A 266 -11.94 -2.35 -0.80
N LEU A 267 -11.29 -1.29 -1.27
CA LEU A 267 -10.24 -1.34 -2.28
C LEU A 267 -8.91 -0.99 -1.62
N ILE A 268 -7.90 -1.84 -1.76
CA ILE A 268 -6.60 -1.63 -1.09
C ILE A 268 -5.47 -1.84 -2.09
N ASP A 269 -4.81 -0.76 -2.48
CA ASP A 269 -3.61 -0.82 -3.32
C ASP A 269 -2.38 -1.07 -2.44
N GLU A 270 -1.54 -2.04 -2.82
CA GLU A 270 -0.37 -2.54 -2.08
C GLU A 270 -0.72 -2.86 -0.63
N MET A 271 -1.59 -3.85 -0.41
CA MET A 271 -2.25 -4.12 0.88
C MET A 271 -1.29 -4.23 2.08
N ASP A 272 -0.07 -4.72 1.85
CA ASP A 272 0.93 -4.92 2.88
C ASP A 272 1.99 -3.81 2.97
N MET A 273 1.86 -2.72 2.22
CA MET A 273 2.81 -1.62 2.29
C MET A 273 2.74 -0.92 3.66
N HIS A 274 3.91 -0.53 4.18
CA HIS A 274 4.12 0.09 5.50
C HIS A 274 3.70 -0.77 6.72
N LEU A 275 3.27 -2.02 6.51
CA LEU A 275 2.91 -2.93 7.59
C LEU A 275 4.13 -3.56 8.25
N HIS A 276 4.08 -3.72 9.57
CA HIS A 276 5.02 -4.56 10.30
C HIS A 276 4.90 -6.03 9.84
N PRO A 277 5.99 -6.81 9.73
CA PRO A 277 5.95 -8.17 9.17
C PRO A 277 4.95 -9.12 9.85
N VAL A 278 4.80 -9.03 11.17
CA VAL A 278 3.80 -9.83 11.91
C VAL A 278 2.38 -9.54 11.42
N TRP A 279 2.10 -8.30 11.04
CA TRP A 279 0.78 -7.90 10.57
C TRP A 279 0.60 -8.17 9.09
N LYS A 280 1.67 -8.04 8.29
CA LYS A 280 1.69 -8.51 6.91
C LYS A 280 1.20 -9.93 6.79
N ARG A 281 1.55 -10.81 7.74
CA ARG A 281 1.23 -12.23 7.74
C ARG A 281 -0.19 -12.58 8.21
N ASN A 282 -0.86 -11.69 8.93
CA ASN A 282 -2.16 -11.94 9.55
C ASN A 282 -3.22 -10.90 9.11
N LEU A 283 -2.94 -10.13 8.07
CA LEU A 283 -3.78 -9.03 7.61
C LEU A 283 -5.16 -9.53 7.18
N VAL A 284 -5.22 -10.64 6.45
CA VAL A 284 -6.48 -11.24 6.00
C VAL A 284 -7.34 -11.61 7.20
N ASP A 285 -6.78 -12.36 8.16
CA ASP A 285 -7.50 -12.76 9.38
C ASP A 285 -7.99 -11.55 10.19
N PHE A 286 -7.19 -10.49 10.31
CA PHE A 286 -7.58 -9.29 11.05
C PHE A 286 -8.76 -8.57 10.41
N LEU A 287 -8.69 -8.35 9.10
CA LEU A 287 -9.79 -7.75 8.36
C LEU A 287 -11.01 -8.68 8.33
N ASP A 288 -10.78 -9.99 8.33
CA ASP A 288 -11.85 -10.97 8.31
C ASP A 288 -12.69 -10.95 9.57
N ASN A 289 -12.01 -10.88 10.72
CA ASN A 289 -12.62 -10.80 12.04
C ASN A 289 -13.22 -9.42 12.34
N ALA A 290 -12.56 -8.34 11.92
CA ALA A 290 -13.03 -6.99 12.19
C ALA A 290 -14.21 -6.57 11.29
N PHE A 291 -14.22 -7.01 10.04
CA PHE A 291 -15.16 -6.52 9.02
C PHE A 291 -15.82 -7.66 8.22
N PRO A 292 -16.60 -8.55 8.87
CA PRO A 292 -17.09 -9.82 8.32
C PRO A 292 -17.83 -9.70 6.97
N ASN A 293 -18.41 -8.52 6.69
CA ASN A 293 -19.30 -8.28 5.57
C ASN A 293 -18.70 -7.35 4.49
N LEU A 294 -17.39 -7.07 4.52
CA LEU A 294 -16.72 -6.34 3.44
C LEU A 294 -16.22 -7.29 2.36
N GLN A 295 -16.51 -6.94 1.10
CA GLN A 295 -15.81 -7.48 -0.06
C GLN A 295 -14.54 -6.68 -0.27
N ILE A 296 -13.39 -7.35 -0.27
CA ILE A 296 -12.07 -6.74 -0.30
C ILE A 296 -11.38 -7.07 -1.61
N ILE A 297 -11.01 -6.03 -2.35
CA ILE A 297 -10.26 -6.15 -3.61
C ILE A 297 -8.94 -5.45 -3.41
N ALA A 298 -7.87 -6.24 -3.42
CA ALA A 298 -6.54 -5.77 -3.03
C ALA A 298 -5.50 -6.03 -4.11
N THR A 299 -4.41 -5.27 -4.09
CA THR A 299 -3.22 -5.55 -4.88
C THR A 299 -2.03 -5.82 -3.96
N THR A 300 -1.08 -6.61 -4.45
CA THR A 300 0.16 -6.90 -3.74
C THR A 300 1.25 -7.32 -4.71
N HIS A 301 2.50 -7.16 -4.31
CA HIS A 301 3.66 -7.84 -4.89
C HIS A 301 4.34 -8.79 -3.90
N SER A 302 3.81 -8.89 -2.68
CA SER A 302 4.45 -9.52 -1.55
C SER A 302 4.00 -10.97 -1.37
N PRO A 303 4.94 -11.95 -1.37
CA PRO A 303 4.60 -13.35 -1.14
C PRO A 303 4.03 -13.64 0.25
N LEU A 304 4.31 -12.80 1.25
CA LEU A 304 3.70 -12.93 2.58
C LEU A 304 2.18 -12.68 2.53
N SER A 305 1.75 -11.76 1.67
CA SER A 305 0.33 -11.43 1.48
C SER A 305 -0.39 -12.52 0.69
N ILE A 306 0.22 -13.02 -0.39
CA ILE A 306 -0.43 -14.04 -1.24
C ILE A 306 -0.60 -15.38 -0.53
N GLN A 307 0.28 -15.71 0.42
CA GLN A 307 0.16 -16.92 1.24
C GLN A 307 -1.08 -16.90 2.16
N GLN A 308 -1.70 -15.74 2.39
CA GLN A 308 -2.95 -15.66 3.15
C GLN A 308 -4.20 -15.81 2.27
N CYS A 309 -4.05 -15.83 0.96
CA CYS A 309 -5.20 -15.98 0.06
C CYS A 309 -5.67 -17.43 0.09
N GLY A 310 -6.99 -17.64 0.09
CA GLY A 310 -7.59 -18.93 -0.14
C GLY A 310 -7.59 -19.32 -1.62
N GLU A 311 -8.01 -20.55 -1.88
CA GLU A 311 -8.22 -21.07 -3.24
C GLU A 311 -9.24 -20.21 -4.02
N GLY A 312 -8.87 -19.79 -5.22
CA GLY A 312 -9.71 -18.96 -6.10
C GLY A 312 -9.76 -17.46 -5.75
N GLU A 313 -8.99 -17.00 -4.75
CA GLU A 313 -8.95 -15.58 -4.36
C GLU A 313 -7.79 -14.82 -5.00
N LEU A 314 -6.75 -15.51 -5.47
CA LEU A 314 -5.55 -14.92 -6.07
C LEU A 314 -5.64 -14.88 -7.60
N PHE A 315 -5.36 -13.72 -8.18
CA PHE A 315 -5.30 -13.50 -9.62
C PHE A 315 -3.99 -12.83 -9.99
N VAL A 316 -3.38 -13.27 -11.09
CA VAL A 316 -2.08 -12.82 -11.56
C VAL A 316 -2.28 -11.95 -12.78
N VAL A 317 -1.89 -10.69 -12.69
CA VAL A 317 -1.83 -9.73 -13.80
C VAL A 317 -0.47 -9.86 -14.47
N ARG A 318 -0.46 -10.48 -15.66
CA ARG A 318 0.74 -10.63 -16.48
C ARG A 318 0.72 -9.59 -17.61
N ARG A 319 1.89 -9.20 -18.09
CA ARG A 319 2.00 -8.34 -19.27
C ARG A 319 2.41 -9.19 -20.46
N GLU A 320 1.49 -9.36 -21.40
CA GLU A 320 1.73 -10.06 -22.66
C GLU A 320 1.96 -9.04 -23.81
N THR A 321 2.28 -9.53 -25.00
CA THR A 321 2.52 -8.69 -26.19
C THR A 321 1.30 -7.84 -26.54
N ALA A 322 0.09 -8.36 -26.34
CA ALA A 322 -1.18 -7.65 -26.58
C ALA A 322 -1.56 -6.66 -25.46
N GLY A 323 -0.88 -6.69 -24.32
CA GLY A 323 -1.18 -5.88 -23.14
C GLY A 323 -1.32 -6.71 -21.86
N PRO A 324 -1.78 -6.09 -20.76
CA PRO A 324 -1.96 -6.78 -19.50
C PRO A 324 -3.17 -7.73 -19.54
N THR A 325 -2.95 -8.98 -19.13
CA THR A 325 -3.95 -10.04 -19.01
C THR A 325 -4.10 -10.46 -17.55
N LEU A 326 -5.30 -10.89 -17.16
CA LEU A 326 -5.58 -11.40 -15.82
C LEU A 326 -5.78 -12.91 -15.89
N VAL A 327 -5.02 -13.65 -15.10
CA VAL A 327 -5.10 -15.12 -15.05
C VAL A 327 -5.36 -15.55 -13.60
N PRO A 328 -6.41 -16.34 -13.31
CA PRO A 328 -6.62 -16.88 -11.97
C PRO A 328 -5.46 -17.79 -11.58
N PHE A 329 -5.02 -17.72 -10.32
CA PHE A 329 -4.03 -18.65 -9.81
C PHE A 329 -4.66 -20.04 -9.63
N ALA A 330 -3.99 -21.07 -10.15
CA ALA A 330 -4.45 -22.44 -10.03
C ALA A 330 -3.93 -23.07 -8.73
N GLY A 331 -4.86 -23.52 -7.88
CA GLY A 331 -4.58 -24.12 -6.59
C GLY A 331 -4.70 -23.15 -5.42
N ASP A 332 -4.25 -23.62 -4.25
CA ASP A 332 -4.38 -22.91 -2.98
C ASP A 332 -3.03 -22.32 -2.56
N PRO A 333 -2.83 -20.98 -2.68
CA PRO A 333 -1.54 -20.36 -2.38
C PRO A 333 -1.20 -20.42 -0.89
N SER A 334 -2.18 -20.64 -0.01
CA SER A 334 -1.94 -20.81 1.43
C SER A 334 -1.20 -22.10 1.79
N ARG A 335 -1.24 -23.10 0.90
CA ARG A 335 -0.56 -24.39 1.08
C ARG A 335 0.90 -24.36 0.62
N LEU A 336 1.30 -23.31 -0.10
CA LEU A 336 2.66 -23.18 -0.62
C LEU A 336 3.59 -22.61 0.44
N ARG A 337 4.84 -23.10 0.45
CA ARG A 337 5.90 -22.49 1.26
C ARG A 337 6.30 -21.15 0.67
N LEU A 338 6.83 -20.25 1.50
CA LEU A 338 7.34 -18.96 1.01
C LEU A 338 8.47 -19.16 -0.01
N SER A 339 9.35 -20.15 0.19
CA SER A 339 10.40 -20.49 -0.76
C SER A 339 9.84 -20.83 -2.14
N GLU A 340 8.79 -21.65 -2.20
CA GLU A 340 8.12 -22.05 -3.43
C GLU A 340 7.48 -20.84 -4.12
N LEU A 341 6.81 -19.96 -3.36
CA LEU A 341 6.21 -18.74 -3.90
C LEU A 341 7.24 -17.78 -4.49
N PHE A 342 8.34 -17.55 -3.78
CA PHE A 342 9.44 -16.70 -4.23
C PHE A 342 10.10 -17.24 -5.51
N LEU A 343 10.36 -18.55 -5.56
CA LEU A 343 10.98 -19.22 -6.70
C LEU A 343 10.00 -19.51 -7.84
N SER A 344 8.69 -19.37 -7.59
CA SER A 344 7.69 -19.58 -8.63
C SER A 344 7.78 -18.50 -9.73
N PRO A 345 7.31 -18.80 -10.96
CA PRO A 345 7.19 -17.81 -12.02
C PRO A 345 6.21 -16.65 -11.73
N LEU A 346 5.55 -16.64 -10.57
CA LEU A 346 4.69 -15.54 -10.12
C LEU A 346 5.51 -14.34 -9.64
N ILE A 347 6.64 -14.61 -8.99
CA ILE A 347 7.56 -13.61 -8.43
C ILE A 347 8.86 -13.62 -9.21
N GLY A 348 9.36 -14.80 -9.59
CA GLY A 348 10.48 -14.96 -10.49
C GLY A 348 11.84 -14.77 -9.84
N LEU A 349 11.99 -15.00 -8.53
CA LEU A 349 13.34 -15.04 -7.95
C LEU A 349 14.07 -16.28 -8.44
N GLN A 350 15.31 -16.10 -8.89
CA GLN A 350 16.18 -17.20 -9.31
C GLN A 350 16.80 -17.93 -8.11
N THR A 351 16.97 -17.22 -7.00
CA THR A 351 17.50 -17.75 -5.75
C THR A 351 16.97 -16.95 -4.56
N LEU A 352 16.92 -17.60 -3.40
CA LEU A 352 16.64 -16.98 -2.09
C LEU A 352 17.92 -16.48 -1.41
N ASP A 353 19.08 -16.74 -2.01
CA ASP A 353 20.35 -16.22 -1.52
C ASP A 353 20.39 -14.70 -1.61
N SER A 354 21.12 -14.08 -0.67
CA SER A 354 21.47 -12.66 -0.83
C SER A 354 22.22 -12.43 -2.15
N PRO A 355 22.10 -11.26 -2.78
CA PRO A 355 22.79 -10.97 -4.06
C PRO A 355 24.30 -11.24 -4.02
N LYS A 356 24.94 -10.99 -2.86
CA LYS A 356 26.37 -11.28 -2.65
C LYS A 356 26.66 -12.78 -2.68
N VAL A 357 25.87 -13.58 -1.95
CA VAL A 357 26.03 -15.05 -1.89
C VAL A 357 25.71 -15.68 -3.24
N ALA A 358 24.67 -15.21 -3.93
CA ALA A 358 24.33 -15.64 -5.27
C ALA A 358 25.48 -15.41 -6.26
N ALA A 359 26.09 -14.22 -6.24
CA ALA A 359 27.23 -13.88 -7.09
C ALA A 359 28.46 -14.75 -6.79
N LEU A 360 28.78 -14.97 -5.51
CA LEU A 360 29.89 -15.84 -5.09
C LEU A 360 29.67 -17.29 -5.54
N ARG A 361 28.44 -17.81 -5.38
CA ARG A 361 28.09 -19.17 -5.81
C ARG A 361 28.11 -19.31 -7.34
N GLU A 362 27.67 -18.30 -8.07
CA GLU A 362 27.75 -18.29 -9.53
C GLU A 362 29.20 -18.23 -10.02
N GLU A 363 30.05 -17.42 -9.38
CA GLU A 363 31.46 -17.33 -9.69
C GLU A 363 32.18 -18.67 -9.41
N ALA A 364 31.92 -19.29 -8.25
CA ALA A 364 32.43 -20.63 -7.95
C ALA A 364 31.99 -21.65 -9.01
N ARG A 365 30.70 -21.64 -9.37
CA ARG A 365 30.15 -22.53 -10.40
C ARG A 365 30.82 -22.32 -11.76
N SER A 366 31.06 -21.07 -12.15
CA SER A 366 31.74 -20.74 -13.41
C SER A 366 33.18 -21.29 -13.48
N ILE A 367 33.88 -21.32 -12.35
CA ILE A 367 35.24 -21.87 -12.26
C ILE A 367 35.20 -23.41 -12.26
N GLU A 368 34.19 -24.01 -11.62
CA GLU A 368 34.03 -25.47 -11.57
C GLU A 368 33.58 -26.08 -12.90
N LEU A 369 32.74 -25.37 -13.67
CA LEU A 369 32.21 -25.81 -14.96
C LEU A 369 33.17 -25.59 -16.13
N LYS A 370 34.26 -24.83 -15.96
CA LYS A 370 35.24 -24.63 -17.03
C LYS A 370 35.88 -25.97 -17.44
N PRO A 371 35.89 -26.32 -18.74
CA PRO A 371 36.54 -27.52 -19.22
C PRO A 371 38.08 -27.40 -19.13
N GLY A 372 38.75 -28.46 -18.66
CA GLY A 372 40.20 -28.54 -18.50
C GLY A 372 40.67 -28.53 -17.03
N SER A 373 41.99 -28.56 -16.83
CA SER A 373 42.59 -28.50 -15.49
C SER A 373 42.53 -27.07 -14.93
N LYS A 374 42.03 -26.93 -13.69
CA LYS A 374 41.93 -25.64 -12.99
C LYS A 374 43.32 -25.04 -12.77
N SER A 375 43.49 -23.77 -13.12
CA SER A 375 44.75 -23.05 -12.85
C SER A 375 44.96 -22.81 -11.36
N ALA A 376 46.21 -22.60 -10.93
CA ALA A 376 46.53 -22.31 -9.52
C ALA A 376 45.81 -21.06 -8.98
N LEU A 377 45.58 -20.06 -9.85
CA LEU A 377 44.82 -18.86 -9.52
C LEU A 377 43.33 -19.17 -9.29
N GLU A 378 42.74 -20.06 -10.10
CA GLU A 378 41.35 -20.47 -9.96
C GLU A 378 41.11 -21.30 -8.69
N VAL A 379 42.05 -22.17 -8.32
CA VAL A 379 41.99 -22.93 -7.06
C VAL A 379 42.10 -22.01 -5.84
N ALA A 380 43.02 -21.03 -5.86
CA ALA A 380 43.12 -20.03 -4.80
C ALA A 380 41.85 -19.18 -4.68
N LYS A 381 41.23 -18.85 -5.82
CA LYS A 381 39.98 -18.08 -5.86
C LYS A 381 38.79 -18.88 -5.33
N LEU A 382 38.67 -20.15 -5.68
CA LEU A 382 37.66 -21.05 -5.11
C LEU A 382 37.79 -21.16 -3.59
N ARG A 383 39.02 -21.29 -3.07
CA ARG A 383 39.27 -21.32 -1.63
C ARG A 383 38.83 -20.03 -0.92
N SER A 384 39.15 -18.87 -1.51
CA SER A 384 38.69 -17.58 -0.99
C SER A 384 37.17 -17.45 -1.02
N ILE A 385 36.51 -17.94 -2.08
CA ILE A 385 35.05 -17.93 -2.16
C ILE A 385 34.45 -18.87 -1.12
N GLN A 386 35.03 -20.06 -0.90
CA GLN A 386 34.60 -20.99 0.13
C GLN A 386 34.70 -20.37 1.52
N GLU A 387 35.81 -19.70 1.87
CA GLU A 387 35.96 -18.96 3.13
C GLU A 387 34.89 -17.87 3.28
N GLN A 388 34.50 -17.18 2.20
CA GLN A 388 33.43 -16.18 2.24
C GLN A 388 32.01 -16.77 2.32
N LEU A 389 31.84 -18.03 1.90
CA LEU A 389 30.58 -18.76 1.97
C LEU A 389 30.45 -19.57 3.26
N GLU A 390 31.48 -19.63 4.11
CA GLU A 390 31.42 -20.27 5.43
C GLU A 390 30.27 -19.69 6.26
N GLY A 391 29.47 -20.59 6.84
CA GLY A 391 28.27 -20.21 7.60
C GLY A 391 27.03 -19.94 6.75
N THR A 392 27.11 -20.01 5.42
CA THR A 392 25.91 -20.02 4.56
C THR A 392 25.40 -21.45 4.39
N THR A 393 24.11 -21.67 4.60
CA THR A 393 23.46 -22.93 4.23
C THR A 393 23.12 -22.90 2.73
N PRO A 394 23.56 -23.89 1.93
CA PRO A 394 23.06 -24.06 0.58
C PRO A 394 21.57 -24.43 0.60
N MET A 395 20.82 -23.94 -0.39
CA MET A 395 19.42 -24.36 -0.57
C MET A 395 19.37 -25.86 -0.82
N THR A 396 18.47 -26.57 -0.14
CA THR A 396 18.33 -28.02 -0.31
C THR A 396 17.47 -28.37 -1.52
N THR A 397 17.65 -29.57 -2.06
CA THR A 397 16.86 -30.12 -3.19
C THR A 397 15.35 -30.10 -2.93
N GLU A 398 14.97 -30.19 -1.67
CA GLU A 398 13.59 -30.25 -1.19
C GLU A 398 12.91 -28.87 -1.11
N GLU A 399 13.68 -27.77 -1.08
CA GLU A 399 13.15 -26.40 -0.94
C GLU A 399 12.94 -25.69 -2.29
N ALA A 400 13.47 -26.25 -3.38
CA ALA A 400 13.47 -25.68 -4.72
C ALA A 400 13.30 -26.76 -5.81
N PRO A 401 12.12 -27.38 -5.96
CA PRO A 401 11.89 -28.49 -6.90
C PRO A 401 12.15 -28.12 -8.37
N ALA A 402 12.03 -26.84 -8.76
CA ALA A 402 12.42 -26.35 -10.08
C ALA A 402 13.93 -26.52 -10.38
N PHE A 403 14.75 -26.60 -9.33
CA PHE A 403 16.19 -26.86 -9.38
C PHE A 403 16.55 -28.28 -8.95
N ALA A 404 15.56 -29.17 -8.73
CA ALA A 404 15.79 -30.53 -8.26
C ALA A 404 16.73 -31.31 -9.18
N LYS A 405 16.53 -31.21 -10.50
CA LYS A 405 17.42 -31.81 -11.51
C LYS A 405 18.86 -31.33 -11.40
N LEU A 406 19.07 -30.05 -11.06
CA LEU A 406 20.39 -29.44 -10.94
C LEU A 406 21.11 -29.90 -9.66
N ILE A 407 20.35 -30.11 -8.59
CA ILE A 407 20.88 -30.53 -7.28
C ILE A 407 21.06 -32.05 -7.22
N GLU A 408 20.19 -32.85 -7.88
CA GLU A 408 20.41 -34.28 -8.11
C GLU A 408 21.64 -34.52 -9.00
N TYR A 409 21.81 -33.74 -10.07
CA TYR A 409 23.01 -33.75 -10.91
C TYR A 409 24.29 -33.43 -10.11
N GLN A 410 24.22 -32.51 -9.14
CA GLN A 410 25.36 -32.20 -8.26
C GLN A 410 25.67 -33.32 -7.26
N LYS A 411 24.66 -34.06 -6.80
CA LYS A 411 24.82 -35.21 -5.90
C LYS A 411 25.28 -36.48 -6.62
N SER A 412 25.01 -36.61 -7.92
CA SER A 412 25.27 -37.83 -8.69
C SER A 412 26.68 -37.94 -9.31
N GLN A 413 27.55 -36.94 -9.14
CA GLN A 413 28.91 -36.98 -9.73
C GLN A 413 30.03 -37.21 -8.71
N PRO A 414 30.41 -38.48 -8.43
CA PRO A 414 31.80 -38.82 -8.21
C PRO A 414 32.51 -38.88 -9.57
N ASN A 415 33.47 -37.97 -9.79
CA ASN A 415 34.50 -37.99 -10.85
C ASN A 415 34.18 -38.78 -12.14
N LEU A 416 33.68 -38.14 -13.21
CA LEU A 416 33.89 -38.58 -14.60
C LEU A 416 33.59 -37.44 -15.61
N ASP A 417 33.99 -37.69 -16.85
CA ASP A 417 34.59 -36.78 -17.84
C ASP A 417 33.68 -35.68 -18.45
N ALA A 418 34.28 -34.54 -18.79
CA ALA A 418 33.61 -33.28 -19.14
C ALA A 418 32.84 -33.30 -20.48
N ALA A 419 33.18 -34.22 -21.39
CA ALA A 419 32.52 -34.34 -22.70
C ALA A 419 31.10 -34.93 -22.60
N ALA A 420 30.87 -35.86 -21.66
CA ALA A 420 29.54 -36.42 -21.41
C ALA A 420 28.59 -35.36 -20.80
N ARG A 421 29.13 -34.42 -20.01
CA ARG A 421 28.37 -33.31 -19.40
C ARG A 421 27.74 -32.36 -20.41
N MET A 422 28.37 -32.18 -21.57
CA MET A 422 27.91 -31.20 -22.56
C MET A 422 26.76 -31.74 -23.43
N MET A 423 26.80 -33.03 -23.80
CA MET A 423 25.69 -33.63 -24.57
C MET A 423 24.39 -33.71 -23.76
N GLU A 424 24.47 -34.11 -22.49
CA GLU A 424 23.29 -34.26 -21.62
C GLU A 424 22.63 -32.90 -21.30
N ALA A 425 23.44 -31.84 -21.14
CA ALA A 425 22.95 -30.48 -20.90
C ALA A 425 22.31 -29.84 -22.14
N GLU A 426 22.79 -30.16 -23.34
CA GLU A 426 22.21 -29.70 -24.61
C GLU A 426 20.85 -30.36 -24.88
N GLU A 427 20.69 -31.62 -24.48
CA GLU A 427 19.44 -32.39 -24.66
C GLU A 427 18.34 -32.00 -23.64
N LEU A 428 18.72 -31.62 -22.41
CA LEU A 428 17.77 -31.28 -21.33
C LEU A 428 17.19 -29.85 -21.39
N PHE A 429 17.91 -28.87 -21.97
CA PHE A 429 17.55 -27.45 -21.82
C PHE A 429 17.23 -26.70 -23.11
N GLY A 430 17.57 -27.22 -24.28
CA GLY A 430 17.27 -26.55 -25.55
C GLY A 430 17.94 -25.17 -25.73
N THR A 431 18.24 -24.81 -26.97
CA THR A 431 19.08 -23.65 -27.32
C THR A 431 18.32 -22.32 -27.41
N ALA A 432 17.55 -21.92 -26.38
CA ALA A 432 16.89 -20.62 -26.36
C ALA A 432 17.51 -19.70 -25.28
N ARG A 433 18.70 -19.17 -25.57
CA ARG A 433 19.27 -18.03 -24.84
C ARG A 433 18.55 -16.76 -25.28
N VAL A 434 17.79 -16.12 -24.38
CA VAL A 434 17.41 -14.71 -24.56
C VAL A 434 18.62 -13.86 -24.17
N THR A 435 19.42 -13.49 -25.16
CA THR A 435 20.51 -12.52 -25.01
C THR A 435 19.94 -11.11 -25.01
N VAL A 436 20.13 -10.37 -23.91
CA VAL A 436 20.03 -8.90 -23.93
C VAL A 436 21.44 -8.38 -24.23
N GLU A 437 21.60 -7.65 -25.34
CA GLU A 437 22.89 -7.05 -25.69
C GLU A 437 23.30 -5.97 -24.66
N PRO A 438 24.57 -5.95 -24.22
CA PRO A 438 25.08 -4.86 -23.40
C PRO A 438 25.36 -3.63 -24.28
N VAL A 439 24.71 -2.52 -23.96
CA VAL A 439 25.04 -1.20 -24.54
C VAL A 439 26.40 -0.76 -24.00
N ALA A 440 27.43 -0.76 -24.85
CA ALA A 440 28.74 -0.20 -24.54
C ALA A 440 28.78 1.31 -24.82
N PRO A 441 29.53 2.11 -24.02
CA PRO A 441 29.69 3.53 -24.27
C PRO A 441 30.64 3.76 -25.46
N ALA A 442 30.22 4.61 -26.40
CA ALA A 442 31.01 4.95 -27.57
C ALA A 442 32.17 5.90 -27.19
N VAL A 443 33.40 5.40 -27.28
CA VAL A 443 34.60 6.23 -27.43
C VAL A 443 35.28 5.81 -28.72
N LYS A 444 35.24 6.69 -29.74
CA LYS A 444 36.07 6.56 -30.94
C LYS A 444 37.18 7.59 -30.90
N SER A 445 38.41 7.12 -30.93
CA SER A 445 39.60 7.90 -31.28
C SER A 445 39.76 7.97 -32.80
N SER A 446 40.03 9.15 -33.36
CA SER A 446 40.86 9.27 -34.56
C SER A 446 41.61 10.61 -34.60
N ARG A 447 42.92 10.52 -34.83
CA ARG A 447 43.86 11.60 -35.17
C ARG A 447 43.58 12.14 -36.59
N THR A 448 43.65 13.47 -36.79
CA THR A 448 44.63 14.18 -37.68
C THR A 448 44.37 15.69 -37.81
N VAL A 449 45.31 16.51 -37.31
CA VAL A 449 46.02 17.67 -37.93
C VAL A 449 45.26 18.64 -38.88
N ARG A 450 45.08 19.93 -38.49
CA ARG A 450 45.75 21.16 -39.04
C ARG A 450 45.20 22.51 -38.49
N LYS A 451 46.16 23.37 -38.08
CA LYS A 451 46.31 24.85 -38.21
C LYS A 451 45.44 25.88 -37.43
N SER A 452 46.18 26.72 -36.67
CA SER A 452 46.08 28.19 -36.40
C SER A 452 44.79 28.75 -35.79
N ALA A 453 44.77 29.64 -34.79
CA ALA A 453 45.69 30.73 -34.43
C ALA A 453 45.60 31.09 -32.92
N VAL A 454 46.50 31.98 -32.49
CA VAL A 454 46.86 32.47 -31.15
C VAL A 454 46.67 34.02 -31.20
N PRO A 455 46.63 34.86 -30.12
CA PRO A 455 46.17 34.81 -28.70
C PRO A 455 45.41 36.14 -28.33
N PRO A 456 45.59 36.85 -27.17
CA PRO A 456 45.90 36.52 -25.75
C PRO A 456 44.85 37.13 -24.76
N SER A 457 44.78 36.73 -23.48
CA SER A 457 45.53 37.25 -22.30
C SER A 457 44.68 36.87 -21.06
N SER A 458 45.09 36.79 -19.79
CA SER A 458 46.30 37.16 -19.04
C SER A 458 46.27 36.50 -17.64
N ALA A 459 47.46 36.39 -17.03
CA ALA A 459 47.76 36.43 -15.59
C ALA A 459 47.42 35.25 -14.63
N ARG A 460 48.50 34.55 -14.26
CA ARG A 460 48.79 33.79 -13.02
C ARG A 460 49.30 34.77 -11.92
N PRO A 461 49.86 34.37 -10.74
CA PRO A 461 49.85 33.09 -9.99
C PRO A 461 49.74 33.25 -8.44
N ARG A 462 49.76 32.10 -7.70
CA ARG A 462 50.68 31.71 -6.57
C ARG A 462 50.04 30.51 -5.81
N SER A 463 50.55 29.27 -5.77
CA SER A 463 51.79 28.70 -5.15
C SER A 463 51.75 28.81 -3.61
N VAL A 464 51.96 27.79 -2.74
CA VAL A 464 53.01 26.74 -2.67
C VAL A 464 52.68 25.70 -1.54
N SER A 465 53.02 24.43 -1.81
CA SER A 465 53.51 23.28 -1.01
C SER A 465 53.23 23.04 0.48
N GLY A 466 53.25 21.74 0.84
CA GLY A 466 54.12 21.25 1.92
C GLY A 466 53.64 19.98 2.63
N ALA A 467 54.29 18.84 2.37
CA ALA A 467 54.06 17.55 3.05
C ALA A 467 55.28 17.14 3.88
N LYS A 468 55.03 16.43 5.00
CA LYS A 468 55.84 15.42 5.74
C LYS A 468 55.53 15.52 7.25
N ALA A 469 55.59 14.50 8.11
CA ALA A 469 55.56 13.04 8.07
C ALA A 469 55.75 12.57 9.53
N THR A 470 55.38 11.30 9.83
CA THR A 470 55.83 10.44 10.96
C THR A 470 55.38 10.82 12.38
N SER A 471 55.13 9.96 13.36
CA SER A 471 54.92 8.50 13.54
C SER A 471 54.69 8.38 15.07
N SER A 472 53.80 7.58 15.66
CA SER A 472 54.00 6.15 15.96
C SER A 472 53.08 5.77 17.14
N SER A 473 52.55 4.54 17.09
CA SER A 473 52.22 3.57 18.18
C SER A 473 51.51 4.06 19.46
N SER A 474 50.53 3.38 20.07
CA SER A 474 50.07 1.98 20.01
C SER A 474 48.88 1.82 20.98
N SER A 475 47.86 1.05 20.60
CA SER A 475 46.85 0.45 21.49
C SER A 475 47.50 -0.60 22.42
N PRO A 476 46.85 -1.11 23.50
CA PRO A 476 45.77 -2.10 23.32
C PRO A 476 44.65 -2.08 24.37
N ALA A 477 43.62 -2.86 24.06
CA ALA A 477 42.39 -3.08 24.81
C ALA A 477 42.57 -3.91 26.11
N VAL A 478 41.48 -3.98 26.92
CA VAL A 478 40.76 -5.21 27.35
C VAL A 478 40.23 -5.17 28.82
N LYS A 479 38.91 -5.43 28.93
CA LYS A 479 38.09 -6.11 30.00
C LYS A 479 37.68 -5.43 31.34
N LYS A 480 36.34 -5.54 31.54
CA LYS A 480 35.54 -5.98 32.72
C LYS A 480 35.66 -5.23 34.06
N ALA A 481 34.54 -4.66 34.54
CA ALA A 481 33.69 -5.21 35.63
C ALA A 481 32.90 -4.13 36.42
N ALA A 482 31.80 -4.58 37.03
CA ALA A 482 31.08 -4.05 38.21
C ALA A 482 29.98 -2.98 38.05
N ALA A 483 28.78 -3.37 38.49
CA ALA A 483 27.61 -2.54 38.79
C ALA A 483 27.72 -1.91 40.22
N PRO A 484 26.67 -1.26 40.76
CA PRO A 484 26.27 0.12 40.53
C PRO A 484 26.46 0.99 41.80
N LYS A 485 26.59 2.32 41.66
CA LYS A 485 26.56 3.26 42.81
C LYS A 485 25.45 4.30 42.65
N LYS A 486 24.51 4.29 43.61
CA LYS A 486 23.56 5.37 43.93
C LYS A 486 24.29 6.71 44.09
N PRO A 487 23.72 7.83 43.60
CA PRO A 487 23.98 9.15 44.15
C PRO A 487 22.94 9.54 45.23
N PRO A 488 23.25 10.53 46.07
CA PRO A 488 22.58 10.77 47.35
C PRO A 488 21.31 11.63 47.25
N ALA A 489 20.47 11.50 48.27
CA ALA A 489 19.31 12.34 48.53
C ALA A 489 19.70 13.81 48.78
N LYS A 490 18.99 14.76 48.15
CA LYS A 490 18.95 16.17 48.55
C LYS A 490 17.52 16.55 49.00
N LYS A 491 17.45 17.20 50.15
CA LYS A 491 16.29 17.75 50.88
C LYS A 491 15.62 18.93 50.12
N PRO A 492 14.38 19.32 50.50
CA PRO A 492 13.46 20.09 49.66
C PRO A 492 13.73 21.59 49.69
N VAL A 493 13.46 22.28 48.58
CA VAL A 493 13.47 23.75 48.49
C VAL A 493 12.03 24.24 48.38
N ALA A 494 11.64 25.08 49.35
CA ALA A 494 10.34 25.77 49.43
C ALA A 494 10.19 26.84 48.32
N PRO A 495 8.95 27.22 47.94
CA PRO A 495 8.69 28.00 46.74
C PRO A 495 8.98 29.50 46.95
N LYS A 496 9.55 30.16 45.93
CA LYS A 496 9.65 31.62 45.83
C LYS A 496 8.50 32.18 44.96
N PRO A 497 8.04 33.42 45.24
CA PRO A 497 6.71 33.91 44.88
C PRO A 497 6.56 34.35 43.41
N LEU A 498 5.33 34.27 42.92
CA LEU A 498 4.86 34.71 41.61
C LEU A 498 5.05 36.23 41.39
N PRO A 499 5.52 36.68 40.21
CA PRO A 499 5.45 38.09 39.83
C PRO A 499 4.04 38.49 39.38
N LYS A 500 3.69 39.72 39.73
CA LYS A 500 2.38 40.38 39.58
C LYS A 500 1.93 40.51 38.11
N LYS A 501 0.62 40.36 37.89
CA LYS A 501 -0.11 40.67 36.63
C LYS A 501 0.08 42.13 36.21
N PRO A 502 0.30 42.43 34.91
CA PRO A 502 -0.04 43.74 34.36
C PRO A 502 -1.54 43.82 34.01
N ALA A 503 -2.03 45.06 34.04
CA ALA A 503 -3.43 45.46 34.04
C ALA A 503 -4.19 45.13 32.75
N ALA A 504 -5.50 45.00 32.91
CA ALA A 504 -6.48 44.72 31.87
C ALA A 504 -6.61 45.90 30.89
N GLU A 505 -6.50 45.61 29.59
CA GLU A 505 -6.90 46.50 28.51
C GLU A 505 -8.37 46.21 28.17
N VAL A 506 -9.20 47.25 28.24
CA VAL A 506 -10.65 47.20 28.05
C VAL A 506 -10.96 47.11 26.56
N ILE A 507 -11.49 45.97 26.12
CA ILE A 507 -12.04 45.77 24.77
C ILE A 507 -13.57 46.00 24.85
N PRO A 508 -14.17 46.85 23.99
CA PRO A 508 -15.61 47.11 24.02
C PRO A 508 -16.44 45.90 23.54
N PRO A 509 -17.68 45.72 24.03
CA PRO A 509 -18.48 44.55 23.72
C PRO A 509 -18.95 44.53 22.25
N ARG A 510 -18.78 43.36 21.64
CA ARG A 510 -19.23 43.03 20.28
C ARG A 510 -20.76 42.95 20.25
N VAL A 511 -21.36 43.69 19.31
CA VAL A 511 -22.80 43.76 19.04
C VAL A 511 -23.38 42.38 18.74
N ALA A 512 -24.49 42.04 19.39
CA ALA A 512 -25.25 40.81 19.18
C ALA A 512 -25.99 40.83 17.82
N PRO A 513 -26.11 39.69 17.11
CA PRO A 513 -26.88 39.63 15.86
C PRO A 513 -28.38 39.71 16.13
N ALA A 514 -29.06 40.54 15.33
CA ALA A 514 -30.50 40.80 15.39
C ALA A 514 -31.34 39.53 15.08
N LYS A 515 -32.40 39.33 15.87
CA LYS A 515 -33.45 38.33 15.65
C LYS A 515 -34.21 38.60 14.33
N PRO A 516 -34.51 37.59 13.51
CA PRO A 516 -35.42 37.77 12.37
C PRO A 516 -36.86 37.96 12.85
N ARG A 517 -37.52 38.99 12.31
CA ARG A 517 -38.93 39.35 12.55
C ARG A 517 -39.87 38.23 12.13
N ALA A 518 -40.85 37.96 12.99
CA ALA A 518 -41.98 37.09 12.73
C ALA A 518 -42.85 37.63 11.59
N VAL A 519 -43.06 36.81 10.56
CA VAL A 519 -44.06 37.04 9.51
C VAL A 519 -45.42 36.56 10.04
N VAL A 520 -46.35 37.50 10.15
CA VAL A 520 -47.74 37.29 10.52
C VAL A 520 -48.45 36.51 9.41
N ARG A 521 -48.89 35.29 9.71
CA ARG A 521 -49.87 34.55 8.90
C ARG A 521 -51.28 35.08 9.21
N PRO A 522 -52.11 35.47 8.23
CA PRO A 522 -53.51 35.73 8.47
C PRO A 522 -54.28 34.40 8.57
N ALA A 523 -55.13 34.30 9.59
CA ALA A 523 -55.99 33.18 9.89
C ALA A 523 -57.12 33.05 8.86
N ALA A 524 -57.30 31.83 8.33
CA ALA A 524 -58.48 31.44 7.56
C ALA A 524 -59.63 31.10 8.52
N LYS A 525 -60.82 31.68 8.30
CA LYS A 525 -62.09 31.25 8.86
C LYS A 525 -62.87 30.40 7.84
N PRO A 526 -63.70 29.43 8.26
CA PRO A 526 -64.26 28.41 7.38
C PRO A 526 -65.72 28.65 6.95
N ALA A 527 -66.09 27.93 5.88
CA ALA A 527 -67.40 27.36 5.51
C ALA A 527 -68.50 28.23 4.84
N ALA A 528 -68.83 27.87 3.59
CA ALA A 528 -70.19 27.73 3.04
C ALA A 528 -70.09 27.03 1.65
N LYS A 529 -70.36 25.72 1.53
CA LYS A 529 -71.60 25.11 0.98
C LYS A 529 -72.24 25.83 -0.21
N GLY A 530 -72.25 25.14 -1.36
CA GLY A 530 -73.13 25.44 -2.50
C GLY A 530 -72.73 24.67 -3.77
N LYS A 531 -73.33 23.49 -3.98
CA LYS A 531 -73.60 22.87 -5.30
C LYS A 531 -74.95 23.44 -5.82
N PRO A 532 -75.34 23.31 -7.10
CA PRO A 532 -74.88 22.36 -8.13
C PRO A 532 -73.88 22.92 -9.13
#